data_AF-A0A958D5L7-F1
#
_entry.id   AF-A0A958D5L7-F1
#
_cell.length_a   1.000
_cell.length_b   1.000
_cell.length_c   1.000
_cell.angle_alpha   90.00
_cell.angle_beta   90.00
_cell.angle_gamma   90.00
#
_symmetry.space_group_name_H-M   'P 1'
#
loop_
_entity.id
_entity.type
_entity.pdbx_description
1 polymer ?
#
loop_
_entity_poly.entity_id
_entity_poly.type
_entity_poly.pdbx_seq_one_letter_code
_entity_poly.pdbx_strand_id
1 'polypeptide(L)'
;YGAIKAACPSMVVVSGALTPAGSNPPYAMDDFTYLEGMMQAGAANYLDAVGSHPSGYNVPPSVTWEGACEAIQKTGNSFNGACDSPHHSWSFRSTMEGYRNIMNVYGAGDRVIVPTEFGWAAGGAFDDRYKYADDNDFNEQAQWTVEAYQMMKNWGWVGPAFLWNLNFRVVANGTEKAQ
;
A
#
# COMPACT_ATOMS: atom_id res chain seq x y z
N TYR A 1 -6.04 -18.99 -12.37
CA TYR A 1 -5.25 -18.58 -13.56
C TYR A 1 -5.66 -19.33 -14.83
N GLY A 2 -5.40 -20.64 -14.96
CA GLY A 2 -5.62 -21.38 -16.22
C GLY A 2 -7.04 -21.27 -16.80
N ALA A 3 -8.08 -21.38 -15.96
CA ALA A 3 -9.47 -21.21 -16.40
C ALA A 3 -9.76 -19.79 -16.93
N ILE A 4 -9.21 -18.74 -16.30
CA ILE A 4 -9.36 -17.36 -16.74
C ILE A 4 -8.70 -17.19 -18.11
N LYS A 5 -7.46 -17.68 -18.26
CA LYS A 5 -6.72 -17.60 -19.52
C LYS A 5 -7.34 -18.43 -20.64
N ALA A 6 -7.95 -19.58 -20.32
CA ALA A 6 -8.67 -20.40 -21.30
C ALA A 6 -9.95 -19.70 -21.81
N ALA A 7 -10.66 -18.99 -20.94
CA ALA A 7 -11.85 -18.24 -21.33
C ALA A 7 -11.51 -16.98 -22.13
N CYS A 8 -10.46 -16.24 -21.73
CA CYS A 8 -10.03 -15.02 -22.41
C CYS A 8 -8.52 -14.77 -22.14
N PRO A 9 -7.63 -15.10 -23.10
CA PRO A 9 -6.19 -14.96 -22.91
C PRO A 9 -5.71 -13.52 -22.62
N SER A 10 -6.46 -12.52 -23.08
CA SER A 10 -6.15 -11.10 -22.89
C SER A 10 -6.53 -10.54 -21.52
N MET A 11 -7.24 -11.28 -20.67
CA MET A 11 -7.52 -10.84 -19.30
C MET A 11 -6.24 -10.77 -18.47
N VAL A 12 -6.06 -9.68 -17.74
CA VAL A 12 -4.97 -9.50 -16.77
C VAL A 12 -5.41 -10.09 -15.43
N VAL A 13 -4.67 -11.07 -14.93
CA VAL A 13 -4.85 -11.69 -13.62
C VAL A 13 -3.91 -11.03 -12.63
N VAL A 14 -4.45 -10.14 -11.81
CA VAL A 14 -3.74 -9.53 -10.69
C VAL A 14 -3.83 -10.47 -9.49
N SER A 15 -2.73 -10.67 -8.75
CA SER A 15 -2.77 -11.43 -7.49
C SER A 15 -3.69 -10.75 -6.48
N GLY A 16 -4.08 -11.49 -5.42
CA GLY A 16 -4.63 -10.84 -4.23
C GLY A 16 -3.66 -9.76 -3.75
N ALA A 17 -4.20 -8.58 -3.46
CA ALA A 17 -3.41 -7.43 -3.07
C ALA A 17 -2.99 -7.53 -1.61
N LEU A 18 -1.69 -7.37 -1.38
CA LEU A 18 -1.11 -7.47 -0.05
C LEU A 18 -1.28 -6.13 0.68
N THR A 19 -1.75 -6.19 1.92
CA THR A 19 -1.87 -5.05 2.83
C THR A 19 -0.72 -5.07 3.82
N PRO A 20 0.11 -4.01 3.91
CA PRO A 20 1.18 -3.95 4.89
C PRO A 20 0.61 -3.92 6.32
N ALA A 21 0.92 -4.96 7.10
CA ALA A 21 0.38 -5.15 8.45
C ALA A 21 1.47 -5.28 9.53
N GLY A 22 2.72 -5.03 9.16
CA GLY A 22 3.87 -5.40 10.00
C GLY A 22 3.96 -6.91 10.19
N SER A 23 4.73 -7.35 11.20
CA SER A 23 4.78 -8.76 11.60
C SER A 23 4.16 -8.92 12.98
N ASN A 24 2.98 -9.55 13.05
CA ASN A 24 2.26 -9.78 14.31
C ASN A 24 1.68 -11.21 14.41
N PRO A 25 2.52 -12.25 14.54
CA PRO A 25 2.04 -13.63 14.65
C PRO A 25 1.20 -13.86 15.93
N PRO A 26 0.14 -14.70 15.89
CA PRO A 26 -0.35 -15.48 14.75
C PRO A 26 -1.36 -14.73 13.87
N TYR A 27 -1.58 -13.44 14.10
CA TYR A 27 -2.67 -12.67 13.48
C TYR A 27 -2.33 -12.13 12.09
N ALA A 28 -1.08 -11.72 11.88
CA ALA A 28 -0.60 -11.17 10.62
C ALA A 28 0.82 -11.65 10.29
N MET A 29 1.05 -11.87 9.00
CA MET A 29 2.37 -12.09 8.42
C MET A 29 2.82 -10.80 7.74
N ASP A 30 4.11 -10.51 7.87
CA ASP A 30 4.76 -9.46 7.11
C ASP A 30 4.56 -9.67 5.59
N ASP A 31 4.17 -8.62 4.89
CA ASP A 31 3.77 -8.69 3.49
C ASP A 31 4.96 -8.92 2.55
N PHE A 32 6.18 -8.53 2.94
CA PHE A 32 7.39 -8.92 2.19
C PHE A 32 7.65 -10.41 2.31
N THR A 33 7.55 -10.96 3.52
CA THR A 33 7.68 -12.40 3.78
C THR A 33 6.62 -13.20 3.02
N TYR A 34 5.37 -12.72 3.00
CA TYR A 34 4.30 -13.36 2.26
C TYR A 34 4.55 -13.32 0.74
N LEU A 35 4.95 -12.16 0.20
CA LEU A 35 5.26 -12.02 -1.22
C LEU A 35 6.44 -12.91 -1.64
N GLU A 36 7.50 -12.96 -0.83
CA GLU A 36 8.64 -13.84 -1.06
C GLU A 36 8.20 -15.31 -1.09
N GLY A 37 7.40 -15.75 -0.12
CA GLY A 37 6.83 -17.10 -0.10
C GLY A 37 5.98 -17.41 -1.34
N MET A 38 5.19 -16.45 -1.81
CA MET A 38 4.46 -16.59 -3.08
C MET A 38 5.40 -16.79 -4.27
N MET A 39 6.48 -16.00 -4.36
CA MET A 39 7.44 -16.11 -5.44
C MET A 39 8.19 -17.45 -5.41
N GLN A 40 8.63 -17.90 -4.23
CA GLN A 40 9.26 -19.21 -4.03
C GLN A 40 8.33 -20.36 -4.41
N ALA A 41 7.03 -20.24 -4.16
CA ALA A 41 6.01 -21.21 -4.56
C ALA A 41 5.67 -21.16 -6.07
N GLY A 42 6.31 -20.28 -6.85
CA GLY A 42 6.13 -20.17 -8.29
C GLY A 42 4.91 -19.34 -8.71
N ALA A 43 4.42 -18.43 -7.87
CA ALA A 43 3.26 -17.58 -8.17
C ALA A 43 3.41 -16.78 -9.47
N ALA A 44 4.64 -16.42 -9.87
CA ALA A 44 4.92 -15.72 -11.12
C ALA A 44 4.41 -16.47 -12.38
N ASN A 45 4.20 -17.79 -12.29
CA ASN A 45 3.63 -18.60 -13.38
C ASN A 45 2.09 -18.50 -13.47
N TYR A 46 1.44 -17.88 -12.48
CA TYR A 46 -0.01 -17.90 -12.30
C TYR A 46 -0.63 -16.52 -12.09
N LEU A 47 0.11 -15.45 -12.40
CA LEU A 47 -0.34 -14.06 -12.37
C LEU A 47 0.24 -13.29 -13.56
N ASP A 48 -0.40 -12.20 -13.94
CA ASP A 48 0.10 -11.20 -14.89
C ASP A 48 0.70 -9.99 -14.17
N ALA A 49 0.21 -9.69 -12.96
CA ALA A 49 0.65 -8.58 -12.12
C ALA A 49 0.49 -8.90 -10.62
N VAL A 50 1.26 -8.22 -9.78
CA VAL A 50 1.15 -8.32 -8.31
C VAL A 50 0.26 -7.20 -7.79
N GLY A 51 -0.79 -7.53 -7.05
CA GLY A 51 -1.63 -6.55 -6.36
C GLY A 51 -0.95 -6.01 -5.09
N SER A 52 -1.21 -4.75 -4.75
CA SER A 52 -0.66 -4.12 -3.54
C SER A 52 -1.64 -3.09 -2.97
N HIS A 53 -1.66 -2.94 -1.65
CA HIS A 53 -2.35 -1.87 -0.93
C HIS A 53 -1.33 -1.00 -0.15
N PRO A 54 -0.43 -0.25 -0.82
CA PRO A 54 0.60 0.52 -0.13
C PRO A 54 -0.05 1.68 0.65
N SER A 55 -0.07 1.56 1.98
CA SER A 55 -0.57 2.61 2.88
C SER A 55 0.54 3.60 3.24
N GLY A 56 0.21 4.88 3.24
CA GLY A 56 1.11 5.93 3.70
C GLY A 56 0.85 6.42 5.12
N TYR A 57 -0.26 6.03 5.78
CA TYR A 57 -0.61 6.50 7.13
C TYR A 57 -0.50 8.04 7.27
N ASN A 58 0.38 8.55 8.13
CA ASN A 58 0.74 9.97 8.26
C ASN A 58 2.15 10.29 7.70
N VAL A 59 2.69 9.41 6.85
CA VAL A 59 4.02 9.49 6.22
C VAL A 59 3.90 9.97 4.77
N PRO A 60 4.66 10.99 4.33
CA PRO A 60 4.63 11.45 2.94
C PRO A 60 5.04 10.36 1.93
N PRO A 61 4.51 10.39 0.69
CA PRO A 61 4.70 9.32 -0.30
C PRO A 61 6.15 9.07 -0.67
N SER A 62 6.99 10.10 -0.73
CA SER A 62 8.40 9.99 -1.12
C SER A 62 9.34 9.54 0.01
N VAL A 63 8.86 9.51 1.25
CA VAL A 63 9.66 9.17 2.42
C VAL A 63 9.78 7.65 2.54
N THR A 64 11.01 7.15 2.65
CA THR A 64 11.25 5.72 2.96
C THR A 64 11.00 5.46 4.44
N TRP A 65 10.80 4.20 4.80
CA TRP A 65 10.50 3.81 6.18
C TRP A 65 11.60 4.21 7.18
N GLU A 66 12.87 4.27 6.76
CA GLU A 66 13.98 4.74 7.59
C GLU A 66 13.83 6.22 7.98
N GLY A 67 13.27 7.04 7.07
CA GLY A 67 12.98 8.45 7.31
C GLY A 67 11.58 8.71 7.88
N ALA A 68 10.75 7.67 8.02
CA ALA A 68 9.34 7.84 8.39
C ALA A 68 9.20 8.42 9.80
N CYS A 69 9.98 7.96 10.77
CA CYS A 69 9.92 8.52 12.13
C CYS A 69 10.24 10.01 12.13
N GLU A 70 11.34 10.44 11.50
CA GLU A 70 11.70 11.85 11.40
C GLU A 70 10.60 12.68 10.71
N ALA A 71 10.02 12.15 9.64
CA ALA A 71 8.98 12.84 8.87
C ALA A 71 7.69 13.09 9.66
N ILE A 72 7.36 12.24 10.64
CA ILE A 72 6.14 12.36 11.45
C ILE A 72 6.34 13.15 12.76
N GLN A 73 7.58 13.43 13.17
CA GLN A 73 7.90 14.24 14.36
C GLN A 73 7.68 15.75 14.12
N LYS A 74 6.53 16.11 13.54
CA LYS A 74 6.10 17.50 13.32
C LYS A 74 5.24 17.98 14.49
N THR A 75 5.31 19.27 14.81
CA THR A 75 4.41 19.87 15.80
C THR A 75 2.96 19.78 15.32
N GLY A 76 2.09 19.21 16.14
CA GLY A 76 0.67 19.01 15.82
C GLY A 76 0.32 17.56 15.49
N ASN A 77 1.29 16.74 15.10
CA ASN A 77 1.09 15.30 14.90
C ASN A 77 1.02 14.58 16.25
N SER A 78 0.20 13.53 16.30
CA SER A 78 -0.10 12.76 17.50
C SER A 78 0.09 11.26 17.30
N PHE A 79 0.03 10.77 16.06
CA PHE A 79 0.22 9.35 15.75
C PHE A 79 1.70 9.02 15.56
N ASN A 80 2.24 8.13 16.40
CA ASN A 80 3.67 7.85 16.51
C ASN A 80 4.12 6.50 15.92
N GLY A 81 3.26 5.83 15.13
CA GLY A 81 3.45 4.42 14.74
C GLY A 81 4.81 4.10 14.11
N ALA A 82 5.28 4.94 13.18
CA ALA A 82 6.57 4.76 12.51
C ALA A 82 7.79 4.95 13.42
N CYS A 83 7.64 5.65 14.56
CA CYS A 83 8.69 5.77 15.58
C CYS A 83 8.62 4.67 16.63
N ASP A 84 7.42 4.31 17.07
CA ASP A 84 7.21 3.27 18.09
C ASP A 84 7.55 1.87 17.56
N SER A 85 7.35 1.66 16.27
CA SER A 85 7.59 0.38 15.59
C SER A 85 8.19 0.58 14.20
N PRO A 86 9.47 1.00 14.09
CA PRO A 86 10.10 1.27 12.79
C PRO A 86 10.04 0.04 11.88
N HIS A 87 9.32 0.17 10.76
CA HIS A 87 9.03 -0.95 9.86
C HIS A 87 8.62 -0.43 8.47
N HIS A 88 8.89 -1.21 7.43
CA HIS A 88 8.63 -0.82 6.04
C HIS A 88 7.14 -0.58 5.73
N SER A 89 6.26 -1.25 6.47
CA SER A 89 4.80 -1.18 6.32
C SER A 89 4.20 0.20 6.57
N TRP A 90 4.94 1.13 7.18
CA TRP A 90 4.49 2.52 7.38
C TRP A 90 4.65 3.40 6.15
N SER A 91 5.44 2.96 5.15
CA SER A 91 5.80 3.78 4.00
C SER A 91 5.25 3.20 2.70
N PHE A 92 4.48 4.03 1.99
CA PHE A 92 4.03 3.78 0.62
C PHE A 92 5.21 3.43 -0.30
N ARG A 93 6.26 4.26 -0.29
CA ARG A 93 7.42 4.07 -1.15
C ARG A 93 8.16 2.78 -0.84
N SER A 94 8.44 2.52 0.44
CA SER A 94 9.19 1.33 0.84
C SER A 94 8.41 0.05 0.53
N THR A 95 7.09 0.05 0.71
CA THR A 95 6.22 -1.07 0.28
C THR A 95 6.40 -1.34 -1.22
N MET A 96 6.25 -0.30 -2.05
CA MET A 96 6.28 -0.42 -3.50
C MET A 96 7.67 -0.83 -4.03
N GLU A 97 8.73 -0.17 -3.58
CA GLU A 97 10.11 -0.48 -3.97
C GLU A 97 10.54 -1.86 -3.44
N GLY A 98 10.10 -2.25 -2.24
CA GLY A 98 10.37 -3.56 -1.66
C GLY A 98 9.73 -4.69 -2.44
N TYR A 99 8.45 -4.56 -2.84
CA TYR A 99 7.79 -5.54 -3.70
C TYR A 99 8.52 -5.68 -5.03
N ARG A 100 8.92 -4.54 -5.61
CA ARG A 100 9.68 -4.53 -6.86
C ARG A 100 11.00 -5.28 -6.72
N ASN A 101 11.72 -5.06 -5.62
CA ASN A 101 12.99 -5.74 -5.33
C ASN A 101 12.81 -7.25 -5.16
N ILE A 102 11.81 -7.69 -4.40
CA ILE A 102 11.48 -9.11 -4.22
C ILE A 102 11.16 -9.74 -5.59
N MET A 103 10.29 -9.11 -6.39
CA MET A 103 9.96 -9.60 -7.73
C MET A 103 11.19 -9.74 -8.62
N ASN A 104 12.13 -8.79 -8.58
CA ASN A 104 13.37 -8.87 -9.34
C ASN A 104 14.25 -10.07 -8.93
N VAL A 105 14.39 -10.32 -7.62
CA VAL A 105 15.19 -11.44 -7.08
C VAL A 105 14.69 -12.78 -7.62
N TYR A 106 13.37 -12.95 -7.74
CA TYR A 106 12.74 -14.19 -8.22
C TYR A 106 12.42 -14.21 -9.72
N GLY A 107 12.96 -13.27 -10.49
CA GLY A 107 12.82 -13.25 -11.95
C GLY A 107 11.44 -12.83 -12.46
N ALA A 108 10.61 -12.20 -11.61
CA ALA A 108 9.30 -11.64 -11.96
C ALA A 108 9.35 -10.12 -12.22
N GLY A 109 10.54 -9.57 -12.48
CA GLY A 109 10.77 -8.15 -12.75
C GLY A 109 10.16 -7.64 -14.07
N ASP A 110 9.71 -8.52 -14.94
CA ASP A 110 8.93 -8.16 -16.14
C ASP A 110 7.46 -7.84 -15.82
N ARG A 111 6.99 -8.18 -14.61
CA ARG A 111 5.60 -7.94 -14.19
C ARG A 111 5.45 -6.61 -13.49
N VAL A 112 4.28 -6.01 -13.66
CA VAL A 112 3.91 -4.76 -13.00
C VAL A 112 3.32 -5.00 -11.62
N ILE A 113 3.42 -3.99 -10.76
CA ILE A 113 2.66 -3.91 -9.51
C ILE A 113 1.42 -3.08 -9.76
N VAL A 114 0.26 -3.53 -9.30
CA VAL A 114 -1.04 -2.84 -9.43
C VAL A 114 -1.50 -2.46 -8.02
N PRO A 115 -1.35 -1.18 -7.62
CA PRO A 115 -1.93 -0.65 -6.40
C PRO A 115 -3.45 -0.61 -6.53
N THR A 116 -4.12 -1.65 -6.04
CA THR A 116 -5.59 -1.76 -6.10
C THR A 116 -6.28 -0.86 -5.08
N GLU A 117 -5.53 -0.40 -4.08
CA GLU A 117 -5.89 0.67 -3.15
C GLU A 117 -4.60 1.42 -2.77
N PHE A 118 -4.64 2.74 -2.70
CA PHE A 118 -3.61 3.56 -2.06
C PHE A 118 -4.18 4.92 -1.67
N GLY A 119 -3.55 5.63 -0.74
CA GLY A 119 -3.96 6.98 -0.38
C GLY A 119 -3.60 7.36 1.06
N TRP A 120 -4.09 8.53 1.46
CA TRP A 120 -3.92 9.09 2.80
C TRP A 120 -5.28 9.55 3.30
N ALA A 121 -5.67 9.10 4.49
CA ALA A 121 -6.86 9.62 5.17
C ALA A 121 -6.54 11.01 5.74
N ALA A 122 -7.51 11.93 5.71
CA ALA A 122 -7.36 13.29 6.20
C ALA A 122 -8.69 13.80 6.79
N GLY A 123 -8.61 14.85 7.61
CA GLY A 123 -9.80 15.48 8.20
C GLY A 123 -10.30 14.84 9.49
N GLY A 124 -9.45 14.02 10.15
CA GLY A 124 -9.73 13.44 11.44
C GLY A 124 -10.25 12.00 11.39
N ALA A 125 -9.82 11.20 12.36
CA ALA A 125 -10.25 9.83 12.55
C ALA A 125 -11.64 9.80 13.21
N PHE A 126 -12.53 8.97 12.66
CA PHE A 126 -13.81 8.67 13.33
C PHE A 126 -13.66 7.62 14.44
N ASP A 127 -12.65 6.76 14.33
CA ASP A 127 -12.35 5.68 15.28
C ASP A 127 -10.86 5.74 15.65
N ASP A 128 -10.57 5.54 16.93
CA ASP A 128 -9.23 5.62 17.51
C ASP A 128 -8.20 4.70 16.85
N ARG A 129 -8.64 3.62 16.18
CA ARG A 129 -7.77 2.72 15.41
C ARG A 129 -7.18 3.38 14.16
N TYR A 130 -7.73 4.51 13.72
CA TYR A 130 -7.30 5.24 12.53
C TYR A 130 -6.68 6.61 12.85
N LYS A 131 -6.16 6.82 14.07
CA LYS A 131 -5.59 8.11 14.54
C LYS A 131 -4.55 8.75 13.63
N TYR A 132 -3.87 7.98 12.77
CA TYR A 132 -3.01 8.54 11.72
C TYR A 132 -3.74 9.53 10.79
N ALA A 133 -5.07 9.44 10.68
CA ALA A 133 -5.90 10.36 9.90
C ALA A 133 -6.11 11.72 10.58
N ASP A 134 -5.83 11.85 11.89
CA ASP A 134 -5.88 13.12 12.61
C ASP A 134 -4.71 14.04 12.24
N ASP A 135 -3.60 13.47 11.78
CA ASP A 135 -2.35 14.18 11.55
C ASP A 135 -2.24 14.75 10.13
N ASN A 136 -3.06 14.27 9.18
CA ASN A 136 -3.03 14.72 7.79
C ASN A 136 -4.12 15.75 7.52
N ASP A 137 -3.76 16.85 6.85
CA ASP A 137 -4.74 17.81 6.33
C ASP A 137 -5.13 17.56 4.86
N PHE A 138 -6.16 18.26 4.38
CA PHE A 138 -6.64 18.11 3.00
C PHE A 138 -5.65 18.63 1.95
N ASN A 139 -4.73 19.55 2.30
CA ASN A 139 -3.68 19.99 1.39
C ASN A 139 -2.61 18.93 1.24
N GLU A 140 -2.17 18.29 2.34
CA GLU A 140 -1.26 17.16 2.34
C GLU A 140 -1.86 16.00 1.54
N GLN A 141 -3.12 15.63 1.79
CA GLN A 141 -3.81 14.59 1.02
C GLN A 141 -3.80 14.88 -0.49
N ALA A 142 -4.13 16.13 -0.89
CA ALA A 142 -4.14 16.52 -2.29
C ALA A 142 -2.75 16.47 -2.92
N GLN A 143 -1.74 17.01 -2.24
CA GLN A 143 -0.35 17.06 -2.71
C GLN A 143 0.24 15.65 -2.82
N TRP A 144 0.10 14.83 -1.78
CA TRP A 144 0.66 13.49 -1.72
C TRP A 144 -0.01 12.54 -2.71
N THR A 145 -1.30 12.71 -2.98
CA THR A 145 -1.99 11.94 -4.03
C THR A 145 -1.37 12.21 -5.41
N VAL A 146 -1.14 13.48 -5.75
CA VAL A 146 -0.50 13.85 -7.02
C VAL A 146 0.94 13.33 -7.07
N GLU A 147 1.69 13.52 -6.00
CA GLU A 147 3.08 13.07 -5.89
C GLU A 147 3.18 11.55 -6.07
N ALA A 148 2.36 10.76 -5.37
CA ALA A 148 2.33 9.30 -5.50
C ALA A 148 2.03 8.85 -6.92
N TYR A 149 1.05 9.47 -7.61
CA TYR A 149 0.77 9.16 -9.01
C TYR A 149 1.97 9.48 -9.93
N GLN A 150 2.65 10.61 -9.71
CA GLN A 150 3.84 10.94 -10.50
C GLN A 150 5.00 9.98 -10.22
N MET A 151 5.20 9.58 -8.97
CA MET A 151 6.20 8.57 -8.60
C MET A 151 5.92 7.24 -9.30
N MET A 152 4.69 6.72 -9.18
CA MET A 152 4.28 5.46 -9.83
C MET A 152 4.46 5.51 -11.34
N LYS A 153 4.10 6.63 -11.97
CA LYS A 153 4.32 6.85 -13.40
C LYS A 153 5.82 6.87 -13.76
N ASN A 154 6.65 7.56 -12.97
CA ASN A 154 8.07 7.71 -13.24
C ASN A 154 8.87 6.42 -13.00
N TRP A 155 8.42 5.57 -12.08
CA TRP A 155 9.02 4.26 -11.83
C TRP A 155 8.91 3.32 -13.04
N GLY A 156 7.84 3.40 -13.83
CA GLY A 156 7.67 2.63 -15.07
C GLY A 156 7.37 1.14 -14.89
N TRP A 157 7.32 0.64 -13.65
CA TRP A 157 6.96 -0.74 -13.30
C TRP A 157 5.64 -0.84 -12.52
N VAL A 158 4.88 0.26 -12.44
CA VAL A 158 3.56 0.30 -11.83
C VAL A 158 2.48 0.30 -12.91
N GLY A 159 1.50 -0.57 -12.77
CA GLY A 159 0.30 -0.63 -13.60
C GLY A 159 -0.74 0.43 -13.22
N PRO A 160 -2.01 0.24 -13.59
CA PRO A 160 -3.09 1.09 -13.12
C PRO A 160 -3.11 1.16 -11.58
N ALA A 161 -3.23 2.36 -11.03
CA ALA A 161 -3.28 2.59 -9.60
C ALA A 161 -4.61 3.24 -9.21
N PHE A 162 -5.27 2.68 -8.19
CA PHE A 162 -6.62 3.02 -7.79
C PHE A 162 -6.59 3.77 -6.46
N LEU A 163 -6.85 5.08 -6.52
CA LEU A 163 -6.96 5.91 -5.32
C LEU A 163 -8.11 5.40 -4.46
N TRP A 164 -7.84 5.19 -3.18
CA TRP A 164 -8.84 4.90 -2.16
C TRP A 164 -9.15 6.19 -1.38
N ASN A 165 -10.28 6.85 -1.62
CA ASN A 165 -11.28 6.52 -2.63
C ASN A 165 -11.92 7.78 -3.27
N LEU A 166 -12.90 7.58 -4.15
CA LEU A 166 -13.66 8.66 -4.80
C LEU A 166 -14.54 9.47 -3.83
N ASN A 167 -15.20 8.79 -2.88
CA ASN A 167 -16.00 9.35 -1.80
C ASN A 167 -16.22 8.25 -0.76
N PHE A 168 -15.53 8.29 0.38
CA PHE A 168 -15.63 7.29 1.44
C PHE A 168 -16.02 8.07 2.68
N ARG A 169 -17.22 7.81 3.18
CA ARG A 169 -17.66 8.34 4.45
C ARG A 169 -18.31 7.24 5.24
N VAL A 170 -18.00 7.16 6.53
CA VAL A 170 -18.77 6.33 7.47
C VAL A 170 -20.22 6.82 7.46
N VAL A 171 -21.12 5.98 6.97
CA VAL A 171 -22.56 6.31 6.83
C VAL A 171 -23.39 5.76 7.99
N ALA A 172 -22.81 4.89 8.82
CA ALA A 172 -23.44 4.38 10.03
C ALA A 172 -22.48 4.50 11.22
N ASN A 173 -22.75 5.49 12.08
CA ASN A 173 -21.98 5.77 13.28
C ASN A 173 -21.75 4.51 14.13
N GLY A 174 -20.51 4.31 14.57
CA GLY A 174 -20.10 3.16 15.40
C GLY A 174 -19.90 1.85 14.63
N THR A 175 -19.84 1.89 13.29
CA THR A 175 -19.55 0.72 12.46
C THR A 175 -18.53 1.06 11.37
N GLU A 176 -17.93 0.05 10.74
CA GLU A 176 -17.08 0.21 9.55
C GLU A 176 -17.88 0.34 8.24
N LYS A 177 -19.22 0.50 8.32
CA LYS A 177 -20.06 0.68 7.13
C LYS A 177 -19.84 2.07 6.54
N ALA A 178 -19.37 2.10 5.30
CA ALA A 178 -19.12 3.31 4.54
C ALA A 178 -19.83 3.28 3.18
N GLN A 179 -20.01 4.48 2.60
CA GLN A 179 -20.49 4.70 1.24
C GLN A 179 -19.53 5.65 0.51
#